data_AF-A0A9N8MPI0-F1
#
_entry.id   AF-A0A9N8MPI0-F1
#
_cell.length_a   1.000
_cell.length_b   1.000
_cell.length_c   1.000
_cell.angle_alpha   90.00
_cell.angle_beta   90.00
_cell.angle_gamma   90.00
#
_symmetry.space_group_name_H-M   'P 1'
#
loop_
_entity.id
_entity.type
_entity.pdbx_description
1 polymer ?
#
loop_
_entity_poly.entity_id
_entity_poly.type
_entity_poly.pdbx_seq_one_letter_code
_entity_poly.pdbx_strand_id
1 'polypeptide(L)'
;MSTHARTSTRTVTPGRKLDFRARNHPAWWAFLVHRLSGLALAFFLPAHFWALGTALNGAASFESFLTVTRAPAFVFAEWGLVTLLAAHLIGGVRLLLIEFRPWSGLRKDLIALTAGGAFVIGMAFALSLTL
;
A
#
# COMPACT_ATOMS: atom_id res chain seq x y z
N MET A 1 27.91 32.49 56.33
CA MET A 1 28.23 31.36 55.44
C MET A 1 26.93 30.57 55.22
N SER A 2 26.01 31.11 54.41
CA SER A 2 24.64 30.62 54.25
C SER A 2 24.46 29.96 52.88
N THR A 3 24.22 28.66 52.93
CA THR A 3 23.93 27.73 51.84
C THR A 3 22.59 28.09 51.19
N HIS A 4 22.60 28.59 49.95
CA HIS A 4 21.39 28.73 49.16
C HIS A 4 21.07 27.39 48.47
N ALA A 5 20.14 26.65 49.06
CA ALA A 5 19.49 25.50 48.44
C ALA A 5 18.70 25.97 47.20
N ARG A 6 19.13 25.51 46.03
CA ARG A 6 18.48 25.82 44.75
C ARG A 6 17.32 24.84 44.55
N THR A 7 16.10 25.30 44.79
CA THR A 7 14.87 24.55 44.51
C THR A 7 14.75 24.32 43.00
N SER A 8 15.01 23.10 42.55
CA SER A 8 14.84 22.70 41.15
C SER A 8 13.36 22.51 40.85
N THR A 9 12.74 23.52 40.23
CA THR A 9 11.39 23.42 39.68
C THR A 9 11.42 22.53 38.44
N ARG A 10 11.02 21.27 38.62
CA ARG A 10 10.90 20.29 37.53
C ARG A 10 9.71 20.65 36.65
N THR A 11 9.97 21.27 35.51
CA THR A 11 8.97 21.55 34.47
C THR A 11 8.44 20.23 33.90
N VAL A 12 7.16 19.94 34.13
CA VAL A 12 6.47 18.82 33.49
C VAL A 12 6.21 19.20 32.04
N THR A 13 6.96 18.61 31.09
CA THR A 13 6.68 18.76 29.66
C THR A 13 5.28 18.21 29.36
N PRO A 14 4.34 19.00 28.83
CA PRO A 14 3.02 18.50 28.46
C PRO A 14 3.20 17.36 27.46
N GLY A 15 2.61 16.20 27.74
CA GLY A 15 2.65 15.05 26.85
C GLY A 15 2.18 15.45 25.46
N ARG A 16 3.02 15.23 24.46
CA ARG A 16 2.73 15.48 23.04
C ARG A 16 1.41 14.79 22.71
N LYS A 17 0.33 15.57 22.56
CA LYS A 17 -0.94 15.03 22.11
C LYS A 17 -0.68 14.41 20.73
N LEU A 18 -1.10 13.16 20.54
CA LEU A 18 -1.04 12.50 19.24
C LEU A 18 -2.04 13.20 18.33
N ASP A 19 -1.64 14.33 17.77
CA ASP A 19 -2.50 15.22 17.01
C ASP A 19 -2.92 14.51 15.71
N PHE A 20 -4.16 14.02 15.66
CA PHE A 20 -4.79 13.42 14.48
C PHE A 20 -4.73 14.34 13.24
N ARG A 21 -4.49 15.64 13.44
CA ARG A 21 -4.32 16.66 12.40
C ARG A 21 -3.13 16.41 11.47
N ALA A 22 -2.13 15.62 11.88
CA ALA A 22 -1.01 15.21 11.03
C ALA A 22 -1.39 14.19 9.93
N ARG A 23 -2.60 13.61 9.97
CA ARG A 23 -3.07 12.59 9.00
C ARG A 23 -3.76 13.18 7.76
N ASN A 24 -3.99 14.49 7.70
CA ASN A 24 -4.68 15.12 6.56
C ASN A 24 -3.76 15.49 5.39
N HIS A 25 -2.50 15.04 5.41
CA HIS A 25 -1.54 15.30 4.34
C HIS A 25 -1.57 14.18 3.29
N PRO A 26 -1.68 14.48 1.98
CA PRO A 26 -1.72 13.48 0.91
C PRO A 26 -0.56 12.48 0.93
N ALA A 27 0.61 12.91 1.40
CA ALA A 27 1.77 12.03 1.56
C ALA A 27 1.57 10.94 2.63
N TRP A 28 0.80 11.21 3.69
CA TRP A 28 0.49 10.22 4.73
C TRP A 28 -0.41 9.12 4.17
N TRP A 29 -1.43 9.50 3.39
CA TRP A 29 -2.28 8.55 2.67
C TRP A 29 -1.50 7.72 1.66
N ALA A 30 -0.64 8.34 0.86
CA ALA A 30 0.20 7.61 -0.10
C ALA A 30 1.11 6.57 0.59
N PHE A 31 1.67 6.91 1.76
CA PHE A 31 2.45 5.99 2.57
C PHE A 31 1.59 4.84 3.11
N LEU A 32 0.41 5.13 3.65
CA LEU A 32 -0.49 4.12 4.19
C LEU A 32 -0.94 3.14 3.10
N VAL A 33 -1.38 3.66 1.96
CA VAL A 33 -1.80 2.86 0.80
C VAL A 33 -0.67 1.95 0.34
N HIS A 34 0.56 2.46 0.20
CA HIS A 34 1.71 1.66 -0.23
C HIS A 34 2.03 0.50 0.74
N ARG A 35 1.89 0.72 2.05
CA ARG A 35 2.11 -0.33 3.05
C ARG A 35 0.99 -1.36 3.08
N LEU A 36 -0.27 -0.90 3.08
CA LEU A 36 -1.42 -1.81 3.09
C LEU A 36 -1.50 -2.63 1.81
N SER A 37 -1.19 -2.03 0.65
CA SER A 37 -1.10 -2.77 -0.60
C SER A 37 0.00 -3.82 -0.58
N GLY A 38 1.18 -3.50 -0.05
CA GLY A 38 2.26 -4.46 0.14
C GLY A 38 1.87 -5.63 1.05
N LEU A 39 1.15 -5.36 2.15
CA LEU A 39 0.67 -6.39 3.07
C LEU A 39 -0.38 -7.29 2.40
N ALA A 40 -1.32 -6.71 1.67
CA ALA A 40 -2.33 -7.46 0.91
C ALA A 40 -1.67 -8.38 -0.15
N LEU A 41 -0.68 -7.86 -0.88
CA LEU A 41 0.08 -8.65 -1.87
C LEU A 41 0.92 -9.75 -1.22
N ALA A 42 1.49 -9.49 -0.03
CA ALA A 42 2.23 -10.49 0.72
C ALA A 42 1.35 -11.66 1.16
N PHE A 43 0.08 -11.42 1.54
CA PHE A 43 -0.89 -12.48 1.81
C PHE A 43 -1.42 -13.16 0.54
N PHE A 44 -1.50 -12.42 -0.57
CA PHE A 44 -1.89 -12.99 -1.84
C PHE A 44 -0.88 -14.02 -2.35
N LEU A 45 0.43 -13.78 -2.21
CA LEU A 45 1.46 -14.71 -2.70
C LEU A 45 1.30 -16.17 -2.22
N PRO A 46 1.21 -16.48 -0.92
CA PRO A 46 0.99 -17.85 -0.47
C PRO A 46 -0.35 -18.42 -0.92
N ALA A 47 -1.42 -17.61 -0.92
CA ALA A 47 -2.73 -18.04 -1.44
C ALA A 47 -2.66 -18.38 -2.94
N HIS A 48 -1.90 -17.60 -3.70
CA HIS A 48 -1.69 -17.80 -5.13
C HIS A 48 -0.86 -19.05 -5.41
N PHE A 49 0.20 -19.31 -4.65
CA PHE A 49 0.95 -20.56 -4.76
C PHE A 49 0.12 -21.79 -4.39
N TRP A 50 -0.77 -21.67 -3.40
CA TRP A 50 -1.72 -22.73 -3.09
C TRP A 50 -2.69 -23.00 -4.25
N ALA A 51 -3.23 -21.95 -4.85
CA ALA A 51 -4.07 -22.04 -6.05
C ALA A 51 -3.33 -22.73 -7.21
N LEU A 52 -2.09 -22.31 -7.51
CA LEU A 52 -1.26 -22.96 -8.53
C LEU A 52 -0.91 -24.41 -8.17
N GLY A 53 -0.78 -24.72 -6.87
CA GLY A 53 -0.57 -26.08 -6.37
C GLY A 53 -1.72 -27.03 -6.72
N THR A 54 -2.94 -26.53 -6.92
CA THR A 54 -4.06 -27.38 -7.38
C THR A 54 -3.80 -27.98 -8.76
N ALA A 55 -3.01 -27.33 -9.61
CA ALA A 55 -2.60 -27.86 -10.91
C ALA A 55 -1.70 -29.09 -10.79
N LEU A 56 -0.94 -29.23 -9.69
CA LEU A 56 -0.09 -30.39 -9.44
C LEU A 56 -0.91 -31.64 -9.04
N ASN A 57 -2.14 -31.46 -8.56
CA ASN A 57 -3.04 -32.54 -8.15
C ASN A 57 -3.89 -33.10 -9.32
N GLY A 58 -3.59 -32.69 -10.55
CA GLY A 58 -4.25 -33.16 -11.77
C GLY A 58 -5.30 -32.20 -12.33
N ALA A 59 -5.65 -32.40 -13.60
CA ALA A 59 -6.50 -31.48 -14.36
C ALA A 59 -7.86 -31.22 -13.70
N ALA A 60 -8.50 -32.26 -13.14
CA ALA A 60 -9.81 -32.10 -12.49
C ALA A 60 -9.79 -31.16 -11.27
N SER A 61 -8.72 -31.20 -10.46
CA SER A 61 -8.57 -30.30 -9.31
C SER A 61 -8.39 -28.85 -9.75
N PHE A 62 -7.67 -28.63 -10.85
CA PHE A 62 -7.42 -27.30 -11.38
C PHE A 62 -8.68 -26.71 -12.03
N GLU A 63 -9.39 -27.50 -12.83
CA GLU A 63 -10.66 -27.09 -13.44
C GLU A 63 -11.70 -26.69 -12.38
N SER A 64 -11.79 -27.45 -11.28
CA SER A 64 -12.64 -27.11 -10.14
C SER A 64 -12.26 -25.75 -9.52
N PHE A 65 -10.97 -25.47 -9.38
CA PHE A 65 -10.50 -24.17 -8.91
C PHE A 65 -10.84 -23.04 -9.91
N LEU A 66 -10.67 -23.27 -11.22
CA LEU A 66 -11.03 -22.31 -12.26
C LEU A 66 -12.53 -21.98 -12.28
N THR A 67 -13.40 -22.90 -11.88
CA THR A 67 -14.82 -22.55 -11.72
C THR A 67 -15.07 -21.56 -10.58
N VAL A 68 -14.25 -21.58 -9.53
CA VAL A 68 -14.37 -20.63 -8.40
C VAL A 68 -13.92 -19.23 -8.81
N THR A 69 -12.88 -19.10 -9.64
CA THR A 69 -12.38 -17.79 -10.08
C THR A 69 -13.36 -17.04 -10.98
N ARG A 70 -14.33 -17.73 -11.58
CA ARG A 70 -15.43 -17.11 -12.34
C ARG A 70 -16.49 -16.43 -11.46
N ALA A 71 -16.47 -16.65 -10.15
CA ALA A 71 -17.41 -16.00 -9.25
C ALA A 71 -17.19 -14.46 -9.28
N PRO A 72 -18.25 -13.66 -9.22
CA PRO A 72 -18.14 -12.20 -9.32
C PRO A 72 -17.26 -11.58 -8.21
N ALA A 73 -17.24 -12.20 -7.03
CA ALA A 73 -16.34 -11.80 -5.94
C ALA A 73 -14.86 -12.00 -6.29
N PHE A 74 -14.52 -13.07 -7.02
CA PHE A 74 -13.15 -13.33 -7.48
C PHE A 74 -12.74 -12.35 -8.57
N VAL A 75 -13.63 -12.06 -9.53
CA VAL A 75 -13.38 -11.04 -10.56
C VAL A 75 -13.11 -9.66 -9.92
N PHE A 76 -13.88 -9.29 -8.89
CA PHE A 76 -13.61 -8.07 -8.13
C PHE A 76 -12.28 -8.13 -7.37
N ALA A 77 -11.95 -9.29 -6.79
CA ALA A 77 -10.67 -9.49 -6.12
C ALA A 77 -9.48 -9.39 -7.07
N GLU A 78 -9.58 -9.94 -8.29
CA GLU A 78 -8.57 -9.82 -9.35
C GLU A 78 -8.36 -8.35 -9.74
N TRP A 79 -9.45 -7.61 -9.95
CA TRP A 79 -9.37 -6.17 -10.23
C TRP A 79 -8.70 -5.39 -9.10
N GLY A 80 -9.12 -5.65 -7.86
CA GLY A 80 -8.52 -5.05 -6.67
C GLY A 80 -7.05 -5.39 -6.54
N LEU A 81 -6.67 -6.64 -6.80
CA LEU A 81 -5.30 -7.12 -6.73
C LEU A 81 -4.39 -6.39 -7.74
N VAL A 82 -4.80 -6.28 -9.00
CA VAL A 82 -4.04 -5.57 -10.04
C VAL A 82 -3.88 -4.09 -9.67
N THR A 83 -4.95 -3.48 -9.15
CA THR A 83 -4.91 -2.08 -8.70
C THR A 83 -3.95 -1.88 -7.51
N LEU A 84 -3.98 -2.79 -6.52
CA LEU A 84 -3.06 -2.76 -5.38
C LEU A 84 -1.61 -3.01 -5.80
N LEU A 85 -1.37 -3.93 -6.74
CA LEU A 85 -0.07 -4.19 -7.33
C LEU A 85 0.49 -2.95 -8.02
N ALA A 86 -0.31 -2.28 -8.86
CA ALA A 86 0.08 -1.04 -9.52
C ALA A 86 0.41 0.07 -8.50
N ALA A 87 -0.46 0.27 -7.50
CA ALA A 87 -0.23 1.25 -6.43
C ALA A 87 1.05 0.95 -5.63
N HIS A 88 1.31 -0.33 -5.33
CA HIS A 88 2.51 -0.75 -4.61
C HIS A 88 3.77 -0.52 -5.44
N LEU A 89 3.78 -0.96 -6.70
CA LEU A 89 4.92 -0.88 -7.60
C LEU A 89 5.30 0.57 -7.90
N ILE A 90 4.33 1.39 -8.36
CA ILE A 90 4.59 2.80 -8.69
C ILE A 90 4.95 3.57 -7.41
N GLY A 91 4.31 3.25 -6.28
CA GLY A 91 4.65 3.79 -4.97
C GLY A 91 6.09 3.46 -4.54
N GLY A 92 6.53 2.22 -4.74
CA GLY A 92 7.90 1.78 -4.45
C GLY A 92 8.92 2.48 -5.35
N VAL A 93 8.65 2.56 -6.66
CA VAL A 93 9.50 3.30 -7.60
C VAL A 93 9.61 4.77 -7.19
N ARG A 94 8.52 5.42 -6.79
CA ARG A 94 8.56 6.79 -6.25
C ARG A 94 9.50 6.90 -5.05
N LEU A 95 9.47 5.95 -4.11
CA LEU A 95 10.35 5.96 -2.94
C LEU A 95 11.82 5.81 -3.36
N LEU A 96 12.12 4.88 -4.26
CA LEU A 96 13.48 4.69 -4.80
C LEU A 96 13.99 5.95 -5.51
N LEU A 97 13.15 6.60 -6.31
CA LEU A 97 13.51 7.85 -7.00
C LEU A 97 13.80 9.01 -6.04
N ILE A 98 13.14 9.04 -4.87
CA ILE A 98 13.39 10.07 -3.85
C ILE A 98 14.71 9.79 -3.12
N GLU A 99 15.04 8.52 -2.88
CA GLU A 99 16.25 8.13 -2.13
C GLU A 99 17.52 8.23 -2.98
N PHE A 100 17.47 7.77 -4.24
CA PHE A 100 18.67 7.60 -5.06
C PHE A 100 19.00 8.78 -6.00
N ARG A 101 18.19 9.85 -6.05
CA ARG A 101 18.38 10.96 -6.99
C ARG A 101 18.71 12.28 -6.26
N PRO A 102 19.78 13.00 -6.65
CA PRO A 102 20.12 14.30 -6.05
C PRO A 102 19.17 15.38 -6.58
N TRP A 103 17.96 15.52 -6.00
CA TRP A 103 16.92 16.40 -6.54
C TRP A 103 16.57 17.58 -5.60
N SER A 104 16.54 18.79 -6.17
CA SER A 104 15.97 20.03 -5.59
C SER A 104 14.63 20.41 -6.29
N GLY A 105 13.48 19.87 -5.86
CA GLY A 105 12.19 20.19 -6.50
C GLY A 105 10.92 19.68 -5.82
N LEU A 106 9.76 20.22 -6.24
CA LEU A 106 8.42 19.98 -5.69
C LEU A 106 7.95 18.53 -5.91
N ARG A 107 7.64 17.83 -4.81
CA ARG A 107 7.37 16.38 -4.75
C ARG A 107 5.89 16.00 -4.97
N LYS A 108 5.06 16.97 -5.35
CA LYS A 108 3.59 16.83 -5.41
C LYS A 108 3.16 15.98 -6.62
N ASP A 109 3.84 16.16 -7.75
CA ASP A 109 3.52 15.47 -9.01
C ASP A 109 3.74 13.96 -8.93
N LEU A 110 4.72 13.52 -8.13
CA LEU A 110 4.98 12.10 -7.92
C LEU A 110 3.86 11.39 -7.14
N ILE A 111 3.18 12.09 -6.23
CA ILE A 111 2.02 11.53 -5.52
C ILE A 111 0.84 11.40 -6.50
N ALA A 112 0.59 12.44 -7.30
CA ALA A 112 -0.44 12.39 -8.34
C ALA A 112 -0.16 11.28 -9.36
N LEU A 113 1.10 11.08 -9.76
CA LEU A 113 1.51 9.98 -10.64
C LEU A 113 1.22 8.61 -10.03
N THR A 114 1.51 8.41 -8.74
CA THR A 114 1.20 7.13 -8.08
C THR A 114 -0.29 6.82 -8.08
N ALA A 115 -1.12 7.81 -7.72
CA ALA A 115 -2.58 7.63 -7.66
C ALA A 115 -3.18 7.49 -9.06
N GLY A 116 -2.81 8.39 -9.98
CA GLY A 116 -3.29 8.38 -11.36
C GLY A 116 -2.85 7.14 -12.13
N GLY A 117 -1.59 6.72 -12.00
CA GLY A 117 -1.07 5.52 -12.65
C GLY A 117 -1.77 4.24 -12.16
N ALA A 118 -1.96 4.10 -10.84
CA ALA A 118 -2.71 2.97 -10.28
C ALA A 118 -4.18 2.97 -10.74
N PHE A 119 -4.82 4.14 -10.80
CA PHE A 119 -6.19 4.28 -11.30
C PHE A 119 -6.32 3.91 -12.78
N VAL A 120 -5.42 4.40 -13.64
CA VAL A 120 -5.43 4.09 -15.08
C VAL A 120 -5.23 2.59 -15.32
N ILE A 121 -4.27 1.97 -14.62
CA ILE A 121 -4.02 0.52 -14.75
C ILE A 121 -5.22 -0.28 -14.24
N GLY A 122 -5.76 0.08 -13.07
CA GLY A 122 -6.95 -0.57 -12.53
C GLY A 122 -8.16 -0.44 -13.45
N MET A 123 -8.38 0.73 -14.04
CA MET A 123 -9.48 0.96 -14.98
C MET A 123 -9.29 0.19 -16.29
N ALA A 124 -8.08 0.20 -16.86
CA ALA A 124 -7.76 -0.57 -18.05
C ALA A 124 -8.02 -2.07 -17.85
N PHE A 125 -7.63 -2.60 -16.68
CA PHE A 125 -7.90 -3.99 -16.34
C PHE A 125 -9.38 -4.26 -16.12
N ALA A 126 -10.12 -3.36 -15.45
CA ALA A 126 -11.58 -3.48 -15.30
C ALA A 126 -12.28 -3.58 -16.65
N LEU A 127 -11.88 -2.73 -17.61
CA LEU A 127 -12.43 -2.77 -18.97
C LEU A 127 -12.11 -4.10 -19.67
N SER A 128 -10.91 -4.66 -19.46
CA SER A 128 -10.57 -5.98 -20.02
C SER A 128 -11.35 -7.15 -19.42
N LEU A 129 -11.91 -7.00 -18.20
CA LEU A 129 -12.77 -8.02 -17.60
C LEU A 129 -14.18 -8.02 -18.20
N THR A 130 -14.58 -6.91 -18.82
CA THR A 130 -15.92 -6.73 -19.40
C THR A 130 -16.00 -6.97 -20.91
N LEU A 131 -14.85 -6.95 -21.60
CA LEU A 131 -14.72 -7.16 -23.05
C LEU A 131 -14.50 -8.64 -23.36
#